data_AF-A0A925PFQ5-F1
#
_entry.id   AF-A0A925PFQ5-F1
#
_cell.length_a   1.000
_cell.length_b   1.000
_cell.length_c   1.000
_cell.angle_alpha   90.00
_cell.angle_beta   90.00
_cell.angle_gamma   90.00
#
_symmetry.space_group_name_H-M   'P 1'
#
loop_
_entity.id
_entity.type
_entity.pdbx_description
1 polymer ?
#
loop_
_entity_poly.entity_id
_entity_poly.type
_entity_poly.pdbx_seq_one_letter_code
_entity_poly.pdbx_strand_id
1 'polypeptide(L)'
;GVSFSNIFPKLNEKLVALIMTLIGIFLALWADIEQYEMFLITIGSVFAPLFAILLTEYFVLKNRKVQANMLINWAAFGIWALGVGLYYQFIKMEFVLGATIPVMLITALLYKIIWRYTQKWKYCKA
;
A
#
# COMPACT_ATOMS: atom_id res chain seq x y z
N GLY A 1 -9.41 10.99 -11.10
CA GLY A 1 -10.82 11.02 -11.51
C GLY A 1 -11.63 10.29 -10.48
N VAL A 2 -11.90 9.00 -10.70
CA VAL A 2 -12.83 8.20 -9.89
C VAL A 2 -12.57 8.16 -8.38
N SER A 3 -11.33 7.96 -7.92
CA SER A 3 -11.03 7.91 -6.47
C SER A 3 -11.28 9.25 -5.78
N PHE A 4 -10.97 10.35 -6.47
CA PHE A 4 -11.13 11.70 -5.95
C PHE A 4 -12.61 12.11 -5.94
N SER A 5 -13.35 11.74 -7.00
CA SER A 5 -14.80 11.91 -7.09
C SER A 5 -15.53 11.07 -6.04
N ASN A 6 -14.99 9.93 -5.61
CA ASN A 6 -15.59 9.12 -4.55
C ASN A 6 -15.38 9.73 -3.14
N ILE A 7 -14.25 10.39 -2.90
CA ILE A 7 -13.96 11.08 -1.62
C ILE A 7 -14.68 12.43 -1.56
N PHE A 8 -14.71 13.18 -2.66
CA PHE A 8 -15.34 14.49 -2.78
C PHE A 8 -16.42 14.47 -3.88
N PRO A 9 -17.59 13.86 -3.62
CA PRO A 9 -18.64 13.68 -4.62
C PRO A 9 -19.26 15.00 -5.12
N LYS A 10 -18.98 16.11 -4.44
CA LYS A 10 -19.43 17.45 -4.84
C LYS A 10 -18.57 18.09 -5.93
N LEU A 11 -17.42 17.51 -6.28
CA LEU A 11 -16.49 18.06 -7.28
C LEU A 11 -16.75 17.46 -8.67
N ASN A 12 -16.68 18.31 -9.70
CA ASN A 12 -16.85 17.88 -11.09
C ASN A 12 -15.67 16.98 -11.53
N GLU A 13 -15.95 15.73 -11.85
CA GLU A 13 -14.95 14.73 -12.25
C GLU A 13 -14.10 15.19 -13.44
N LYS A 14 -14.70 15.86 -14.43
CA LYS A 14 -13.98 16.36 -15.62
C LYS A 14 -12.95 17.43 -15.24
N LEU A 15 -13.32 18.31 -14.32
CA LEU A 15 -12.43 19.37 -13.83
C LEU A 15 -11.28 18.78 -13.01
N VAL A 16 -11.56 17.82 -12.14
CA VAL A 16 -10.52 17.11 -11.39
C VAL A 16 -9.57 16.36 -12.33
N ALA A 17 -10.10 15.69 -13.36
CA ALA A 17 -9.27 15.01 -14.36
C ALA A 17 -8.36 16.01 -15.11
N LEU A 18 -8.90 17.16 -15.52
CA LEU A 18 -8.12 18.22 -16.17
C LEU A 18 -7.00 18.75 -15.26
N ILE A 19 -7.30 19.06 -14.00
CA ILE A 19 -6.31 19.54 -13.04
C ILE A 19 -5.21 18.50 -12.82
N MET A 20 -5.56 17.23 -12.61
CA MET A 20 -4.56 16.16 -12.41
C MET A 20 -3.68 15.98 -13.65
N THR A 21 -4.23 16.18 -14.85
CA THR A 21 -3.46 16.14 -16.10
C THR A 21 -2.46 17.28 -16.18
N LEU A 22 -2.88 18.50 -15.85
CA LEU A 22 -1.98 19.67 -15.80
C LEU A 22 -0.85 19.45 -14.77
N ILE A 23 -1.17 18.96 -13.58
CA ILE A 23 -0.16 18.61 -12.56
C ILE A 23 0.83 17.58 -13.11
N GLY A 24 0.35 16.54 -13.80
CA GLY A 24 1.22 15.54 -14.43
C GLY A 24 2.17 16.14 -15.48
N ILE A 25 1.68 17.07 -16.31
CA ILE A 25 2.52 17.79 -17.29
C ILE A 25 3.59 18.62 -16.57
N PHE A 26 3.22 19.38 -15.55
CA PHE A 26 4.18 20.18 -14.78
C PHE A 26 5.25 19.30 -14.10
N LEU A 27 4.84 18.19 -13.49
CA LEU A 27 5.78 17.23 -12.92
C LEU A 27 6.70 16.63 -13.98
N ALA A 28 6.18 16.29 -15.15
CA ALA A 28 7.00 15.75 -16.25
C ALA A 28 8.03 16.75 -16.78
N LEU A 29 7.71 18.05 -16.79
CA LEU A 29 8.63 19.10 -17.22
C LEU A 29 9.75 19.36 -16.19
N TRP A 30 9.50 19.08 -14.90
CA TRP A 30 10.48 19.27 -13.82
C TRP A 30 11.19 17.99 -13.38
N ALA A 31 10.67 16.82 -13.74
CA ALA A 31 11.25 15.55 -13.34
C ALA A 31 12.59 15.33 -14.05
N ASP A 32 13.63 15.11 -13.25
CA ASP A 32 14.93 14.70 -13.75
C ASP A 32 14.93 13.20 -14.05
N ILE A 33 15.49 12.81 -15.20
CA ILE A 33 15.65 11.41 -15.61
C ILE A 33 16.59 10.69 -14.65
N GLU A 34 17.58 11.38 -14.08
CA GLU A 34 18.51 10.78 -13.10
C GLU A 34 17.78 10.28 -11.84
N GLN A 35 16.65 10.89 -11.48
CA GLN A 35 15.86 10.52 -10.30
C GLN A 35 14.80 9.45 -10.60
N TYR A 36 14.65 9.04 -11.86
CA TYR A 36 13.59 8.12 -12.27
C TYR A 36 13.69 6.76 -11.58
N GLU A 37 14.90 6.24 -11.39
CA GLU A 37 15.11 4.97 -10.68
C GLU A 37 14.62 5.07 -9.22
N MET A 38 15.02 6.14 -8.52
CA MET A 38 14.62 6.35 -7.13
C MET A 38 13.10 6.54 -7.00
N PHE A 39 12.47 7.17 -8.00
CA PHE A 39 11.02 7.27 -8.09
C PHE A 39 10.36 5.89 -8.22
N LEU A 40 10.84 5.04 -9.14
CA LEU A 40 10.32 3.68 -9.31
C LEU A 40 10.51 2.83 -8.05
N ILE A 41 11.67 2.93 -7.40
CA ILE A 41 11.95 2.27 -6.12
C ILE A 41 10.99 2.75 -5.04
N THR A 42 10.75 4.06 -4.96
CA THR A 42 9.84 4.65 -3.95
C THR A 42 8.42 4.11 -4.12
N ILE A 43 7.91 4.13 -5.36
CA ILE A 43 6.58 3.61 -5.68
C ILE A 43 6.50 2.10 -5.41
N GLY A 44 7.51 1.33 -5.84
CA GLY A 44 7.59 -0.11 -5.57
C GLY A 44 7.59 -0.44 -4.08
N SER A 45 8.34 0.34 -3.28
CA SER A 45 8.44 0.16 -1.82
C SER A 45 7.11 0.34 -1.10
N VAL A 46 6.24 1.21 -1.60
CA VAL A 46 4.92 1.46 -1.03
C VAL A 46 3.90 0.43 -1.49
N PHE A 47 3.91 0.08 -2.78
CA PHE A 47 2.91 -0.82 -3.34
C PHE A 47 3.16 -2.30 -3.02
N ALA A 48 4.40 -2.76 -3.00
CA ALA A 48 4.71 -4.17 -2.70
C ALA A 48 4.12 -4.66 -1.36
N PRO A 49 4.39 -4.00 -0.21
CA PRO A 49 3.78 -4.40 1.06
C PRO A 49 2.27 -4.16 1.10
N LEU A 50 1.75 -3.13 0.41
CA LEU A 50 0.32 -2.86 0.35
C LEU A 50 -0.45 -3.99 -0.36
N PHE A 51 0.06 -4.45 -1.52
CA PHE A 51 -0.50 -5.59 -2.23
C PHE A 51 -0.38 -6.89 -1.42
N ALA A 52 0.73 -7.08 -0.69
CA ALA A 52 0.89 -8.24 0.17
C ALA A 52 -0.20 -8.33 1.24
N ILE A 53 -0.51 -7.22 1.91
CA ILE A 53 -1.59 -7.13 2.90
C ILE A 53 -2.95 -7.39 2.23
N LEU A 54 -3.23 -6.71 1.11
CA LEU A 54 -4.48 -6.85 0.37
C LEU A 54 -4.74 -8.31 -0.05
N LEU A 55 -3.75 -8.96 -0.67
CA LEU A 55 -3.84 -10.34 -1.11
C LEU A 55 -4.00 -11.30 0.07
N THR A 56 -3.28 -11.06 1.17
CA THR A 56 -3.39 -11.87 2.38
C THR A 56 -4.78 -11.76 2.99
N GLU A 57 -5.34 -10.55 3.06
CA GLU A 57 -6.68 -10.32 3.59
C GLU A 57 -7.76 -11.00 2.75
N TYR A 58 -7.65 -10.85 1.43
CA TYR A 58 -8.65 -11.36 0.49
C TYR A 58 -8.59 -12.89 0.31
N PHE A 59 -7.40 -13.45 0.05
CA PHE A 59 -7.24 -14.87 -0.29
C PHE A 59 -6.95 -15.77 0.91
N VAL A 60 -6.07 -15.34 1.81
CA VAL A 60 -5.59 -16.19 2.93
C VAL A 60 -6.55 -16.11 4.12
N LEU A 61 -6.88 -14.90 4.55
CA LEU A 61 -7.77 -14.67 5.68
C LEU A 61 -9.25 -14.74 5.29
N LYS A 62 -9.54 -14.66 3.98
CA LYS A 62 -10.91 -14.62 3.42
C LYS A 62 -11.78 -13.54 4.08
N ASN A 63 -11.16 -12.47 4.58
CA ASN A 63 -11.87 -11.37 5.21
C ASN A 63 -12.40 -10.42 4.13
N ARG A 64 -13.57 -10.75 3.59
CA ARG A 64 -14.21 -9.97 2.50
C ARG A 64 -15.10 -8.84 3.01
N LYS A 65 -15.19 -8.66 4.33
CA LYS A 65 -16.09 -7.68 4.94
C LYS A 65 -15.34 -6.39 5.22
N VAL A 66 -15.68 -5.34 4.48
CA VAL A 66 -15.28 -3.96 4.83
C VAL A 66 -16.12 -3.54 6.04
N GLN A 67 -15.47 -3.36 7.20
CA GLN A 67 -16.14 -2.87 8.41
C GLN A 67 -16.38 -1.37 8.26
N ALA A 68 -17.64 -0.96 8.08
CA ALA A 68 -18.01 0.44 7.88
C ALA A 68 -17.55 1.39 9.02
N ASN A 69 -17.44 0.86 10.25
CA ASN A 69 -16.96 1.62 11.41
C ASN A 69 -15.43 1.65 11.57
N MET A 70 -14.68 0.91 10.74
CA MET A 70 -13.22 0.86 10.83
C MET A 70 -12.60 1.67 9.70
N LEU A 71 -12.34 2.96 9.96
CA LEU A 71 -11.76 3.87 8.97
C LEU A 71 -10.29 3.56 8.65
N ILE A 72 -9.51 3.19 9.66
CA ILE A 72 -8.08 2.86 9.51
C ILE A 72 -7.77 1.59 10.31
N ASN A 73 -7.12 0.63 9.65
CA ASN A 73 -6.52 -0.53 10.31
C ASN A 73 -5.08 -0.20 10.71
N TRP A 74 -4.90 0.30 11.94
CA TRP A 74 -3.59 0.67 12.49
C TRP A 74 -2.58 -0.48 12.48
N ALA A 75 -3.04 -1.72 12.66
CA ALA A 75 -2.16 -2.89 12.60
C ALA A 75 -1.64 -3.09 11.17
N ALA A 76 -2.52 -3.05 10.17
CA ALA A 76 -2.12 -3.11 8.76
C ALA A 76 -1.20 -1.95 8.37
N PHE A 77 -1.50 -0.74 8.83
CA PHE A 77 -0.67 0.44 8.56
C PHE A 77 0.75 0.30 9.15
N GLY A 78 0.88 -0.18 10.39
CA GLY A 78 2.20 -0.42 11.01
C GLY A 78 3.02 -1.48 10.26
N ILE A 79 2.37 -2.57 9.84
CA ILE A 79 3.04 -3.62 9.06
C ILE A 79 3.43 -3.13 7.66
N TRP A 80 2.58 -2.33 7.04
CA TRP A 80 2.88 -1.68 5.77
C TRP A 80 4.11 -0.78 5.88
N ALA A 81 4.17 0.10 6.90
CA ALA A 81 5.32 0.97 7.13
C ALA A 81 6.62 0.18 7.37
N LEU A 82 6.54 -0.93 8.13
CA LEU A 82 7.67 -1.86 8.27
C LEU A 82 8.08 -2.47 6.93
N GLY A 83 7.11 -2.89 6.12
CA GLY A 83 7.37 -3.44 4.78
C GLY A 83 8.06 -2.44 3.85
N VAL A 84 7.67 -1.15 3.90
CA VAL A 84 8.34 -0.06 3.17
C VAL A 84 9.80 0.05 3.61
N GLY A 85 10.07 0.06 4.92
CA GLY A 85 11.43 0.12 5.45
C GLY A 85 12.28 -1.09 5.04
N LEU A 86 11.70 -2.29 5.09
CA LEU A 86 12.37 -3.53 4.65
C LEU A 86 12.71 -3.52 3.17
N TYR A 87 11.88 -2.93 2.32
CA TYR A 87 12.12 -2.87 0.88
C TYR A 87 13.46 -2.20 0.53
N TYR A 88 13.78 -1.10 1.20
CA TYR A 88 15.08 -0.42 1.01
C TYR A 88 16.27 -1.23 1.55
N GLN A 89 16.06 -2.07 2.58
CA GLN A 89 17.11 -2.97 3.06
C GLN A 89 17.39 -4.08 2.06
N PHE A 90 16.34 -4.70 1.50
CA PHE A 90 16.49 -5.78 0.53
C PHE A 90 17.06 -5.34 -0.81
N ILE A 91 16.83 -4.09 -1.23
CA ILE A 91 17.50 -3.53 -2.42
C ILE A 91 19.03 -3.54 -2.25
N LYS A 92 19.53 -3.19 -1.06
CA LYS A 92 20.98 -3.16 -0.78
C LYS A 92 21.63 -4.54 -0.71
N MET A 93 20.83 -5.59 -0.54
CA MET A 93 21.32 -6.96 -0.38
C MET A 93 21.40 -7.74 -1.71
N GLU A 94 21.13 -7.09 -2.86
CA GLU A 94 21.24 -7.67 -4.21
C GLU A 94 20.64 -9.08 -4.34
N PHE A 95 19.45 -9.28 -3.79
CA PHE A 95 18.81 -10.59 -3.77
C PHE A 95 18.48 -11.08 -5.19
N VAL A 96 18.73 -12.36 -5.49
CA VAL A 96 18.56 -12.98 -6.84
C VAL A 96 17.15 -12.76 -7.42
N LEU A 97 16.13 -12.69 -6.57
CA LEU A 97 14.72 -12.53 -6.96
C LEU A 97 14.22 -11.07 -6.89
N GLY A 98 15.11 -10.11 -6.64
CA GLY A 98 14.77 -8.72 -6.35
C GLY A 98 14.18 -8.52 -4.95
N ALA A 99 14.03 -7.27 -4.53
CA ALA A 99 13.54 -6.91 -3.18
C ALA A 99 12.03 -7.18 -2.99
N THR A 100 11.25 -7.19 -4.08
CA THR A 100 9.79 -7.24 -4.03
C THR A 100 9.23 -8.54 -3.46
N ILE A 101 9.72 -9.69 -3.92
CA ILE A 101 9.25 -11.01 -3.48
C ILE A 101 9.48 -11.25 -1.98
N PRO A 102 10.70 -11.08 -1.43
CA PRO A 102 10.94 -11.31 -0.01
C PRO A 102 10.14 -10.34 0.87
N VAL A 103 10.00 -9.07 0.46
CA VAL A 103 9.18 -8.09 1.19
C VAL A 103 7.72 -8.53 1.22
N MET A 104 7.14 -8.90 0.08
CA MET A 104 5.76 -9.36 0.03
C MET A 104 5.51 -10.58 0.93
N LEU A 105 6.42 -11.56 0.91
CA LEU A 105 6.31 -12.76 1.76
C LEU A 105 6.37 -12.41 3.25
N ILE A 106 7.34 -11.59 3.66
CA ILE A 106 7.51 -11.19 5.05
C ILE A 106 6.31 -10.36 5.53
N THR A 107 5.88 -9.36 4.75
CA THR A 107 4.71 -8.52 5.08
C THR A 107 3.44 -9.37 5.18
N ALA A 108 3.22 -10.31 4.26
CA ALA A 108 2.07 -11.22 4.30
C ALA A 108 2.08 -12.11 5.56
N LEU A 109 3.23 -12.68 5.92
CA LEU A 109 3.37 -13.51 7.13
C LEU A 109 3.13 -12.70 8.39
N LEU A 110 3.74 -11.52 8.50
CA LEU A 110 3.56 -10.62 9.66
C LEU A 110 2.09 -10.22 9.81
N TYR A 111 1.43 -9.84 8.70
CA TYR A 111 0.01 -9.51 8.71
C TYR A 111 -0.87 -10.67 9.15
N LYS A 112 -0.63 -11.86 8.62
CA LYS A 112 -1.36 -13.08 9.02
C LYS A 112 -1.21 -13.36 10.51
N ILE A 113 0.01 -13.23 11.05
CA ILE A 113 0.29 -13.48 12.48
C ILE A 113 -0.45 -12.45 13.34
N ILE A 114 -0.28 -11.16 13.05
CA ILE A 114 -0.91 -10.07 13.81
C ILE A 114 -2.43 -10.18 13.76
N TRP A 115 -3.00 -10.46 12.58
CA TRP A 115 -4.44 -10.68 12.43
C TRP A 115 -4.96 -11.79 13.35
N ARG A 116 -4.22 -12.90 13.48
CA ARG A 116 -4.58 -14.01 14.39
C ARG A 116 -4.61 -13.56 15.85
N TYR A 117 -3.71 -12.67 16.26
CA TYR A 117 -3.71 -12.10 17.62
C TYR A 117 -4.88 -11.13 17.83
N THR A 118 -5.15 -10.25 16.87
CA THR A 118 -6.27 -9.29 16.95
C THR A 118 -7.63 -10.00 16.99
N GLN A 119 -7.79 -11.10 16.26
CA GLN A 119 -9.02 -11.92 16.32
C GLN A 119 -9.21 -12.58 17.68
N LYS A 120 -8.16 -13.14 18.29
CA LYS A 120 -8.26 -13.73 19.65
C LYS A 120 -8.76 -12.71 20.69
N TRP A 121 -8.34 -11.46 20.59
CA TRP A 121 -8.79 -10.39 21.50
C TRP A 121 -10.26 -10.01 21.32
N LYS A 122 -10.83 -10.11 20.10
CA LYS A 122 -12.26 -9.84 19.86
C LYS A 122 -13.19 -10.89 20.48
N TYR A 123 -12.75 -12.14 20.64
CA TYR A 123 -13.55 -13.20 21.27
C TYR A 123 -13.49 -13.20 22.81
N CYS A 124 -12.48 -12.60 23.43
CA CYS A 124 -12.39 -12.49 24.90
C CYS A 124 -13.19 -11.32 25.50
N LYS A 125 -13.86 -10.52 24.66
CA LYS A 125 -14.69 -9.38 25.05
C LYS A 125 -16.17 -9.54 24.68
N ALA A 126 -16.62 -10.78 24.48
CA ALA A 126 -18.03 -11.12 24.31
C ALA A 126 -18.57 -11.73 25.61
#